data_AF-A0A2H3JWI5-F1
#
_entry.id   AF-A0A2H3JWI5-F1
#
_cell.length_a   1.000
_cell.length_b   1.000
_cell.length_c   1.000
_cell.angle_alpha   90.00
_cell.angle_beta   90.00
_cell.angle_gamma   90.00
#
_symmetry.space_group_name_H-M   'P 1'
#
loop_
_entity.id
_entity.type
_entity.pdbx_description
1 polymer ?
#
loop_
_entity_poly.entity_id
_entity_poly.type
_entity_poly.pdbx_seq_one_letter_code
_entity_poly.pdbx_strand_id
1 'polypeptide(L)'
;MDYRPRYTQPFTLAEAVRLDVETITEEISRLQNSLSHLKRTQEELQEAASATQDPEFSQAIEENALVIGSQTERISMLRMALTEKGIHVGSHY
;
A
#
# COMPACT_ATOMS: atom_id res chain seq x y z
N MET A 1 20.19 5.52 4.36
CA MET A 1 19.68 4.46 3.46
C MET A 1 19.08 5.12 2.24
N ASP A 2 19.54 4.80 1.02
CA ASP A 2 18.94 5.33 -0.22
C ASP A 2 17.71 4.51 -0.60
N TYR A 3 16.58 4.77 0.07
CA TYR A 3 15.31 4.14 -0.29
C TYR A 3 14.80 4.73 -1.62
N ARG A 4 14.59 3.85 -2.62
CA ARG A 4 14.01 4.23 -3.91
C ARG A 4 12.70 3.48 -4.14
N PRO A 5 11.54 4.17 -4.12
CA PRO A 5 10.26 3.54 -4.39
C PRO A 5 10.15 3.13 -5.87
N ARG A 6 9.50 1.99 -6.12
CA ARG A 6 9.14 1.50 -7.46
C ARG A 6 7.95 2.25 -8.03
N TYR A 7 7.02 2.70 -7.17
CA TYR A 7 5.83 3.45 -7.57
C TYR A 7 6.01 4.93 -7.25
N THR A 8 5.29 5.79 -7.98
CA THR A 8 5.24 7.21 -7.59
C THR A 8 4.54 7.33 -6.24
N GLN A 9 5.18 7.98 -5.29
CA GLN A 9 4.67 8.19 -3.93
C GLN A 9 4.35 9.68 -3.74
N PRO A 10 3.35 10.01 -2.90
CA PRO A 10 2.97 11.40 -2.64
C PRO A 10 4.02 12.18 -1.85
N PHE A 11 5.01 11.49 -1.28
CA PHE A 11 6.11 12.06 -0.53
C PHE A 11 7.31 11.11 -0.57
N THR A 12 8.48 11.64 -0.25
CA THR A 12 9.73 10.91 -0.07
C THR A 12 9.87 10.38 1.36
N LEU A 13 10.81 9.46 1.58
CA LEU A 13 11.13 8.98 2.95
C LEU A 13 11.56 10.13 3.87
N ALA A 14 12.36 11.07 3.38
CA ALA A 14 12.81 12.22 4.15
C ALA A 14 11.64 13.12 4.59
N GLU A 15 10.62 13.25 3.74
CA GLU A 15 9.40 13.97 4.09
C GLU A 15 8.55 13.19 5.10
N ALA A 16 8.40 11.88 4.93
CA ALA A 16 7.68 11.00 5.86
C ALA A 16 8.29 11.04 7.27
N VAL A 17 9.62 11.09 7.40
CA VAL A 17 10.32 11.20 8.69
C VAL A 17 9.99 12.51 9.43
N ARG A 18 9.50 13.55 8.74
CA ARG A 18 9.10 14.81 9.39
C ARG A 18 7.67 14.79 9.95
N LEU A 19 6.85 13.84 9.54
CA LEU A 19 5.50 13.67 10.09
C LEU A 19 5.59 13.23 11.56
N ASP A 20 4.58 13.58 12.35
CA ASP A 20 4.45 13.06 13.71
C ASP A 20 4.05 11.56 13.69
N VAL A 21 4.26 10.90 14.83
CA VAL A 21 4.04 9.45 14.95
C VAL A 21 2.58 9.08 14.74
N GLU A 22 1.67 9.89 15.28
CA GLU A 22 0.22 9.67 15.21
C GLU A 22 -0.23 9.69 13.74
N THR A 23 0.11 10.75 13.00
CA THR A 23 -0.14 10.86 11.55
C THR A 23 0.38 9.65 10.78
N ILE A 24 1.61 9.19 11.07
CA ILE A 24 2.16 8.02 10.37
C ILE A 24 1.36 6.74 10.70
N THR A 25 1.00 6.53 11.97
CA THR A 25 0.25 5.33 12.39
C THR A 25 -1.19 5.31 11.87
N GLU A 26 -1.86 6.47 11.82
CA GLU A 26 -3.19 6.61 11.22
C GLU A 26 -3.15 6.34 9.71
N GLU A 27 -2.14 6.88 9.03
CA GLU A 27 -1.92 6.66 7.61
C GLU A 27 -1.71 5.17 7.31
N ILE A 28 -0.85 4.48 8.08
CA ILE A 28 -0.65 3.03 7.95
C ILE A 28 -1.97 2.28 8.13
N SER A 29 -2.76 2.62 9.15
CA SER A 29 -4.03 1.95 9.44
C SER A 29 -5.04 2.15 8.31
N ARG A 30 -5.13 3.37 7.78
CA ARG A 30 -6.00 3.68 6.63
C ARG A 30 -5.59 2.91 5.38
N LEU A 31 -4.29 2.85 5.09
CA LEU A 31 -3.74 2.09 3.96
C LEU A 31 -3.97 0.58 4.12
N GLN A 32 -3.82 0.03 5.33
CA GLN A 32 -4.13 -1.38 5.60
C GLN A 32 -5.60 -1.70 5.35
N ASN A 33 -6.51 -0.82 5.78
CA ASN A 33 -7.93 -0.98 5.49
C ASN A 33 -8.21 -0.92 3.98
N SER A 34 -7.65 0.07 3.28
CA SER A 34 -7.77 0.18 1.82
C SER A 34 -7.22 -1.05 1.11
N LEU A 35 -6.08 -1.60 1.54
CA LEU A 35 -5.50 -2.81 0.97
C LEU A 35 -6.37 -4.04 1.22
N SER A 36 -7.04 -4.14 2.37
CA SER A 36 -7.99 -5.23 2.64
C SER A 36 -9.13 -5.21 1.62
N HIS A 37 -9.72 -4.04 1.39
CA HIS A 37 -10.77 -3.88 0.39
C HIS A 37 -10.27 -4.16 -1.04
N LEU A 38 -9.12 -3.61 -1.42
CA LEU A 38 -8.54 -3.83 -2.75
C LEU A 38 -8.22 -5.30 -3.01
N LYS A 39 -7.69 -6.03 -2.03
CA LYS A 39 -7.41 -7.47 -2.16
C LYS A 39 -8.70 -8.28 -2.32
N ARG A 40 -9.74 -7.94 -1.57
CA ARG A 40 -11.05 -8.57 -1.74
C ARG A 40 -11.60 -8.33 -3.15
N THR A 41 -11.60 -7.09 -3.62
CA THR A 41 -12.06 -6.77 -4.98
C THR A 41 -11.19 -7.45 -6.05
N GLN A 42 -9.89 -7.58 -5.79
CA GLN A 42 -8.96 -8.29 -6.67
C GLN A 42 -9.30 -9.78 -6.80
N GLU A 43 -9.68 -10.44 -5.70
CA GLU A 43 -10.15 -11.83 -5.67
C GLU A 43 -11.49 -11.97 -6.42
N GLU A 44 -12.45 -11.09 -6.14
CA GLU A 44 -13.77 -11.06 -6.80
C GLU A 44 -13.64 -10.88 -8.33
N LEU A 45 -12.74 -9.99 -8.78
CA LEU A 45 -12.46 -9.78 -10.20
C LEU A 45 -11.79 -10.97 -10.88
N GLN A 46 -10.87 -11.66 -10.19
CA GLN A 46 -10.22 -12.85 -10.71
C GLN A 46 -11.20 -14.01 -10.88
N GLU A 47 -12.13 -14.18 -9.94
CA GLU A 47 -13.21 -15.15 -10.05
C GLU A 47 -14.13 -14.81 -11.25
N ALA A 48 -14.53 -13.55 -11.38
CA ALA A 48 -15.35 -13.10 -12.50
C ALA A 48 -14.66 -13.28 -13.86
N ALA A 49 -13.38 -12.91 -13.99
CA ALA A 49 -12.58 -13.10 -15.20
C ALA A 49 -12.38 -14.58 -15.57
N SER A 50 -12.42 -15.47 -14.58
CA SER A 50 -12.35 -16.93 -14.83
C SER A 50 -13.69 -17.47 -15.37
N ALA A 51 -14.81 -16.84 -15.00
CA ALA A 51 -16.15 -17.20 -15.43
C ALA A 51 -16.53 -16.59 -16.79
N THR A 52 -15.99 -15.42 -17.13
CA THR A 52 -16.22 -14.74 -18.42
C THR A 52 -14.94 -14.10 -18.97
N GLN A 53 -14.70 -14.27 -20.27
CA GLN A 53 -13.56 -13.65 -20.97
C GLN A 53 -13.85 -12.18 -21.30
N ASP A 54 -14.16 -11.40 -20.29
CA ASP A 54 -14.35 -9.95 -20.41
C ASP A 54 -13.00 -9.23 -20.25
N PRO A 55 -12.49 -8.52 -21.28
CA PRO A 55 -11.24 -7.79 -21.19
C PRO A 55 -11.29 -6.65 -20.14
N GLU A 56 -12.47 -6.11 -19.79
CA GLU A 56 -12.60 -5.09 -18.74
C GLU A 56 -12.17 -5.63 -17.37
N PHE A 57 -12.42 -6.91 -17.08
CA PHE A 57 -11.97 -7.53 -15.83
C PHE A 57 -10.46 -7.68 -15.79
N SER A 58 -9.83 -8.04 -16.92
CA SER A 58 -8.37 -8.12 -17.00
C SER A 58 -7.73 -6.75 -16.78
N GLN A 59 -8.29 -5.69 -17.38
CA GLN A 59 -7.83 -4.32 -17.13
C GLN A 59 -8.00 -3.89 -15.67
N ALA A 60 -9.17 -4.13 -15.07
CA ALA A 60 -9.42 -3.80 -13.67
C ALA A 60 -8.49 -4.55 -12.70
N ILE A 61 -8.14 -5.80 -13.01
CA ILE A 61 -7.16 -6.60 -12.27
C ILE A 61 -5.77 -5.94 -12.33
N GLU A 62 -5.33 -5.52 -13.51
CA GLU A 62 -4.02 -4.86 -13.68
C GLU A 62 -3.97 -3.51 -12.94
N GLU A 63 -5.02 -2.70 -13.06
CA GLU A 63 -5.13 -1.42 -12.37
C GLU A 63 -5.11 -1.58 -10.84
N ASN A 64 -5.88 -2.53 -10.30
CA ASN A 64 -5.87 -2.85 -8.87
C ASN A 64 -4.49 -3.33 -8.40
N ALA A 65 -3.79 -4.16 -9.19
CA ALA A 65 -2.45 -4.64 -8.85
C ALA A 65 -1.45 -3.47 -8.70
N LEU A 66 -1.51 -2.46 -9.57
CA LEU A 66 -0.68 -1.26 -9.47
C LEU A 66 -0.97 -0.45 -8.21
N VAL A 67 -2.26 -0.26 -7.87
CA VAL A 67 -2.66 0.46 -6.65
C VAL A 67 -2.24 -0.30 -5.40
N ILE A 68 -2.45 -1.62 -5.35
CA ILE A 68 -2.01 -2.48 -4.25
C ILE A 68 -0.49 -2.38 -4.05
N GLY A 69 0.27 -2.43 -5.14
CA GLY A 69 1.72 -2.28 -5.12
C GLY A 69 2.15 -0.92 -4.53
N SER A 70 1.57 0.17 -5.03
CA SER A 70 1.87 1.53 -4.56
C SER A 70 1.54 1.73 -3.07
N GLN A 71 0.39 1.24 -2.61
CA GLN A 71 -0.01 1.37 -1.20
C GLN A 71 0.84 0.49 -0.27
N THR A 72 1.17 -0.73 -0.68
CA THR A 72 2.06 -1.63 0.09
C THR A 72 3.45 -1.01 0.28
N GLU A 73 3.96 -0.38 -0.77
CA GLU A 73 5.23 0.33 -0.73
C GLU A 73 5.16 1.56 0.18
N ARG A 74 4.05 2.32 0.14
CA ARG A 74 3.83 3.45 1.04
C ARG A 74 3.83 3.03 2.51
N ILE A 75 3.18 1.92 2.85
CA ILE A 75 3.24 1.36 4.21
C ILE A 75 4.69 1.04 4.61
N SER A 76 5.46 0.45 3.70
CA SER A 76 6.88 0.15 3.94
C SER A 76 7.69 1.42 4.22
N MET A 77 7.50 2.47 3.41
CA MET A 77 8.12 3.79 3.61
C MET A 77 7.77 4.40 4.98
N LEU A 78 6.50 4.35 5.37
CA LEU A 78 6.02 4.87 6.64
C LEU A 78 6.56 4.08 7.84
N ARG A 79 6.68 2.75 7.72
CA ARG A 79 7.33 1.90 8.74
C ARG A 79 8.82 2.21 8.90
N MET A 80 9.53 2.50 7.79
CA MET A 80 10.91 2.98 7.85
C MET A 80 10.99 4.34 8.56
N ALA A 81 10.07 5.27 8.26
CA ALA A 81 10.02 6.56 8.94
C ALA A 81 9.80 6.44 10.45
N LEU A 82 8.97 5.49 10.91
CA LEU A 82 8.83 5.18 12.34
C LEU A 82 10.11 4.58 12.94
N THR A 83 10.80 3.72 12.19
CA THR A 83 12.07 3.12 12.62
C THR A 83 13.16 4.17 12.82
N GLU A 84 13.26 5.16 11.92
CA GLU A 84 14.18 6.31 12.05
C GLU A 84 13.85 7.16 13.29
N LYS A 85 12.60 7.15 13.76
CA LYS A 85 12.16 7.81 15.01
C LYS A 85 12.39 6.95 16.27
N GLY A 86 12.99 5.76 16.13
CA GLY A 86 13.20 4.82 17.23
C GLY A 86 11.97 3.99 17.60
N ILE A 87 10.93 3.98 16.75
CA ILE A 87 9.69 3.22 16.96
C ILE A 87 9.72 1.97 16.10
N HIS A 88 9.86 0.82 16.75
CA HIS A 88 9.76 -0.48 16.08
C HIS A 88 8.31 -0.95 16.09
N VAL A 89 7.62 -0.80 14.95
CA VAL A 89 6.30 -1.40 14.77
C VAL A 89 6.49 -2.91 14.62
N GLY A 90 6.20 -3.66 15.69
CA GLY A 90 6.24 -5.12 15.67
C GLY A 90 5.29 -5.70 14.60
N SER A 91 5.61 -6.90 14.11
CA SER A 91 4.90 -7.60 13.02
C SER A 91 3.47 -8.05 13.37
N HIS A 92 2.83 -7.51 14.41
CA HIS A 92 1.54 -7.97 14.91
C HIS A 92 0.48 -6.88 14.83
N TYR A 93 -0.07 -6.69 13.63
CA TYR A 93 -1.45 -6.32 13.37
C TYR A 93 -1.87 -6.91 12.03
#